data_AF-A0A495Z0Z3-F1
#
_entry.id   AF-A0A495Z0Z3-F1
#
_cell.length_a   1.000
_cell.length_b   1.000
_cell.length_c   1.000
_cell.angle_alpha   90.00
_cell.angle_beta   90.00
_cell.angle_gamma   90.00
#
_symmetry.space_group_name_H-M   'P 1'
#
loop_
_entity.id
_entity.type
_entity.pdbx_description
1 polymer ?
#
loop_
_entity_poly.entity_id
_entity_poly.type
_entity_poly.pdbx_seq_one_letter_code
_entity_poly.pdbx_strand_id
1 'polypeptide(L)'
;MANHAPMTHEDHWSRPVTMTPDGRWLSLREVVEEEPTQIPFNCLSLEKQSELVAERIRQSPEFEVGILGQGIVDKKHAIDEVQKRTSIGRALIDVEQRMIRMLIKRALEGNL
;
A
#
# COMPACT_ATOMS: atom_id res chain seq x y z
N MET A 1 11.91 -28.07 -15.85
CA MET A 1 10.68 -28.10 -15.05
C MET A 1 10.60 -26.77 -14.32
N ALA A 2 9.82 -25.82 -14.82
CA ALA A 2 9.64 -24.54 -14.16
C ALA A 2 8.64 -24.74 -13.03
N ASN A 3 9.09 -24.67 -11.79
CA ASN A 3 8.23 -24.59 -10.63
C ASN A 3 7.51 -23.24 -10.67
N HIS A 4 6.32 -23.19 -11.26
CA HIS A 4 5.38 -22.13 -10.98
C HIS A 4 4.92 -22.33 -9.53
N ALA A 5 5.59 -21.66 -8.59
CA ALA A 5 5.01 -21.41 -7.29
C ALA A 5 3.60 -20.82 -7.51
N PRO A 6 2.57 -21.27 -6.78
CA PRO A 6 1.25 -20.67 -6.91
C PRO A 6 1.42 -19.17 -6.63
N MET A 7 1.08 -18.33 -7.61
CA MET A 7 0.88 -16.90 -7.38
C MET A 7 -0.19 -16.81 -6.30
N THR A 8 0.21 -16.63 -5.05
CA THR A 8 -0.73 -16.25 -4.01
C THR A 8 -1.33 -14.94 -4.48
N HIS A 9 -2.60 -14.96 -4.89
CA HIS A 9 -3.32 -13.74 -5.20
C HIS A 9 -3.16 -12.83 -3.98
N GLU A 10 -2.43 -11.73 -4.14
CA GLU A 10 -2.32 -10.75 -3.07
C GLU A 10 -3.74 -10.29 -2.75
N ASP A 11 -4.17 -10.51 -1.51
CA ASP A 11 -5.47 -10.03 -1.05
C ASP A 11 -5.40 -8.50 -0.89
N HIS A 12 -5.66 -7.79 -1.98
CA HIS A 12 -5.73 -6.33 -1.99
C HIS A 12 -7.03 -5.80 -1.37
N TRP A 13 -8.08 -6.64 -1.28
CA TRP A 13 -9.41 -6.23 -0.82
C TRP A 13 -9.40 -5.86 0.67
N SER A 14 -8.64 -6.60 1.49
CA SER A 14 -8.54 -6.36 2.93
C SER A 14 -7.52 -5.28 3.32
N ARG A 15 -6.62 -4.90 2.42
CA ARG A 15 -5.56 -3.93 2.73
C ARG A 15 -6.11 -2.51 2.84
N PRO A 16 -5.60 -1.70 3.79
CA PRO A 16 -6.01 -0.32 3.93
C PRO A 16 -5.55 0.48 2.70
N VAL A 17 -6.41 1.36 2.21
CA VAL A 17 -6.14 2.24 1.06
C VAL A 17 -6.31 3.71 1.39
N THR A 18 -7.06 4.01 2.46
CA THR A 18 -7.36 5.36 2.89
C THR A 18 -7.87 5.39 4.33
N MET A 19 -8.31 6.56 4.82
CA MET A 19 -8.79 6.77 6.18
C MET A 19 -10.07 7.62 6.19
N THR A 20 -10.93 7.39 7.18
CA THR A 20 -12.06 8.26 7.50
C THR A 20 -11.60 9.54 8.23
N PRO A 21 -12.44 10.60 8.30
CA PRO A 21 -12.14 11.82 9.05
C PRO A 21 -11.87 11.61 10.55
N ASP A 22 -12.47 10.59 11.16
CA ASP A 22 -12.25 10.20 12.56
C ASP A 22 -10.98 9.37 12.78
N GLY A 23 -10.22 9.06 11.72
CA GLY A 23 -8.91 8.42 11.83
C GLY A 23 -8.90 6.90 11.69
N ARG A 24 -10.01 6.29 11.24
CA ARG A 24 -10.10 4.84 11.02
C ARG A 24 -9.62 4.47 9.62
N TRP A 25 -8.76 3.48 9.50
CA TRP A 25 -8.35 2.95 8.20
C TRP A 25 -9.52 2.27 7.49
N LEU A 26 -9.59 2.50 6.17
CA LEU A 26 -10.55 1.90 5.27
C LEU A 26 -9.83 0.98 4.29
N SER A 27 -10.32 -0.25 4.19
CA SER A 27 -9.88 -1.24 3.21
C SER A 27 -10.40 -0.92 1.81
N LEU A 28 -9.79 -1.53 0.79
CA LEU A 28 -10.28 -1.42 -0.59
C LEU A 28 -11.74 -1.88 -0.72
N ARG A 29 -12.12 -2.95 -0.01
CA ARG A 29 -13.49 -3.46 0.01
C ARG A 29 -14.48 -2.41 0.52
N GLU A 30 -14.21 -1.82 1.68
CA GLU A 30 -15.08 -0.81 2.27
C GLU A 30 -15.25 0.40 1.35
N VAL A 31 -14.17 0.84 0.70
CA VAL A 31 -14.22 1.97 -0.25
C VAL A 31 -15.15 1.69 -1.44
N VAL A 32 -15.21 0.44 -1.90
CA VAL A 32 -15.97 0.05 -3.10
C VAL A 32 -17.41 -0.35 -2.76
N GLU A 33 -17.63 -1.03 -1.64
CA GLU A 33 -18.94 -1.59 -1.26
C GLU A 33 -19.79 -0.61 -0.43
N GLU A 34 -19.16 0.22 0.42
CA GLU A 34 -19.88 1.06 1.39
C GLU A 34 -19.87 2.55 1.04
N GLU A 35 -19.06 2.96 0.05
CA GLU A 35 -18.84 4.36 -0.35
C GLU A 35 -18.72 5.35 0.84
N PRO A 36 -17.88 5.07 1.85
CA PRO A 36 -17.80 5.90 3.05
C PRO A 36 -17.18 7.27 2.75
N THR A 37 -17.49 8.26 3.61
CA THR A 37 -16.75 9.52 3.63
C THR A 37 -15.28 9.23 3.94
N GLN A 38 -14.40 9.56 3.00
CA GLN A 38 -12.98 9.25 3.05
C GLN A 38 -12.13 10.50 2.78
N ILE A 39 -10.94 10.56 3.38
CA ILE A 39 -9.93 11.55 3.03
C ILE A 39 -9.10 10.99 1.88
N PRO A 40 -9.02 11.63 0.69
CA PRO A 40 -8.16 11.14 -0.38
C PRO A 40 -6.70 10.98 0.09
N PHE A 41 -5.98 9.95 -0.37
CA PHE A 41 -4.60 9.66 0.07
C PHE A 41 -3.69 10.90 0.04
N ASN A 42 -3.74 11.69 -1.03
CA ASN A 42 -2.93 12.90 -1.22
C ASN A 42 -3.32 14.06 -0.28
N CYS A 43 -4.48 13.97 0.36
CA CYS A 43 -4.94 14.90 1.39
C CYS A 43 -4.57 14.44 2.80
N LEU A 44 -4.08 13.20 2.98
CA LEU A 44 -3.51 12.75 4.24
C LEU A 44 -2.22 13.51 4.53
N SER A 45 -1.92 13.76 5.81
CA SER A 45 -0.62 14.28 6.21
C SER A 45 0.49 13.29 5.84
N LEU A 46 1.72 13.77 5.65
CA LEU A 46 2.86 12.91 5.33
C LEU A 46 3.11 11.82 6.39
N GLU A 47 2.75 12.09 7.65
CA GLU A 47 2.78 11.10 8.71
C GLU A 47 1.76 10.00 8.49
N LYS A 48 0.50 10.35 8.18
CA LYS A 48 -0.55 9.36 7.89
C LYS A 48 -0.32 8.59 6.60
N GLN A 49 0.26 9.22 5.58
CA GLN A 49 0.70 8.51 4.37
C GLN A 49 1.76 7.46 4.70
N SER A 50 2.75 7.83 5.52
CA SER A 50 3.80 6.92 5.97
C SER A 50 3.25 5.76 6.81
N GLU A 51 2.36 6.04 7.76
CA GLU A 51 1.67 5.00 8.55
C GLU A 51 0.89 4.03 7.66
N LEU A 52 0.06 4.55 6.75
CA LEU A 52 -0.72 3.72 5.82
C LEU A 52 0.17 2.80 4.98
N VAL A 53 1.25 3.34 4.42
CA VAL A 53 2.18 2.55 3.61
C VAL A 53 2.90 1.51 4.45
N ALA A 54 3.33 1.85 5.67
CA ALA A 54 3.94 0.90 6.59
C ALA A 54 2.97 -0.25 6.95
N GLU A 55 1.69 0.04 7.18
CA GLU A 55 0.67 -0.99 7.43
C GLU A 55 0.48 -1.91 6.22
N ARG A 56 0.42 -1.34 5.00
CA ARG A 56 0.29 -2.12 3.77
C ARG A 56 1.48 -3.06 3.56
N ILE A 57 2.71 -2.56 3.71
CA ILE A 57 3.93 -3.37 3.62
C ILE A 57 3.94 -4.49 4.66
N ARG A 58 3.45 -4.22 5.88
CA ARG A 58 3.36 -5.22 6.94
C ARG A 58 2.39 -6.35 6.60
N GLN A 59 1.27 -6.03 5.96
CA GLN A 59 0.25 -6.99 5.55
C GLN A 59 0.61 -7.74 4.26
N SER A 60 1.61 -7.29 3.49
CA SER A 60 2.11 -8.04 2.34
C SER A 60 2.84 -9.30 2.79
N PRO A 61 2.47 -10.51 2.33
CA PRO A 61 3.12 -11.75 2.75
C PRO A 61 4.58 -11.79 2.28
N GLU A 62 4.82 -11.50 1.01
CA GLU A 62 6.15 -11.36 0.41
C GLU A 62 6.45 -9.88 0.18
N PHE A 63 7.65 -9.44 0.56
CA PHE A 63 8.09 -8.07 0.31
C PHE A 63 9.61 -8.04 0.16
N GLU A 64 10.06 -7.93 -1.09
CA GLU A 64 11.44 -7.69 -1.47
C GLU A 64 11.47 -6.65 -2.58
N VAL A 65 12.17 -5.54 -2.34
CA VAL A 65 12.31 -4.47 -3.33
C VAL A 65 13.77 -4.30 -3.67
N GLY A 66 14.11 -4.52 -4.94
CA GLY A 66 15.44 -4.20 -5.47
C GLY A 66 15.60 -2.70 -5.66
N ILE A 67 16.58 -2.10 -4.99
CA ILE A 67 16.95 -0.69 -5.16
C ILE A 67 18.33 -0.62 -5.81
N LEU A 68 18.39 0.02 -6.98
CA LEU A 68 19.65 0.26 -7.69
C LEU A 68 20.64 1.01 -6.79
N GLY A 69 21.80 0.41 -6.56
CA GLY A 69 22.86 0.97 -5.70
C GLY A 69 22.75 0.64 -4.20
N GLN A 70 21.65 0.03 -3.73
CA GLN A 70 21.51 -0.41 -2.33
C GLN A 70 21.23 -1.92 -2.18
N GLY A 71 20.86 -2.61 -3.25
CA GLY A 71 20.58 -4.04 -3.22
C GLY A 71 19.11 -4.32 -2.87
N ILE A 72 18.86 -5.47 -2.23
CA ILE A 72 17.51 -5.89 -1.85
C ILE A 72 17.17 -5.28 -0.49
N VAL A 73 16.04 -4.56 -0.42
CA VAL A 73 15.45 -4.06 0.82
C VAL A 73 14.36 -5.02 1.26
N ASP A 74 14.54 -5.57 2.46
CA ASP A 74 13.54 -6.45 3.08
C ASP A 74 12.36 -5.65 3.69
N LYS A 75 11.30 -6.36 4.08
CA LYS A 75 10.10 -5.79 4.68
C LYS A 75 10.39 -4.89 5.88
N LYS A 76 11.26 -5.33 6.79
CA LYS A 76 11.54 -4.61 8.04
C LYS A 76 12.26 -3.30 7.73
N HIS A 77 13.26 -3.36 6.85
CA HIS A 77 14.01 -2.19 6.42
C HIS A 77 13.11 -1.23 5.65
N ALA A 78 12.26 -1.71 4.75
CA ALA A 78 11.31 -0.87 4.02
C ALA A 78 10.34 -0.11 4.94
N ILE A 79 9.79 -0.76 5.97
CA ILE A 79 8.94 -0.11 6.97
C ILE A 79 9.71 1.01 7.70
N ASP A 80 10.94 0.74 8.11
CA ASP A 80 11.78 1.73 8.80
C ASP A 80 12.09 2.95 7.91
N GLU A 81 12.44 2.71 6.64
CA GLU A 81 12.68 3.76 5.65
C GLU A 81 11.43 4.63 5.42
N VAL A 82 10.26 4.00 5.30
CA VAL A 82 8.95 4.67 5.15
C VAL A 82 8.62 5.50 6.38
N GLN A 83 8.77 4.95 7.58
CA GLN A 83 8.49 5.65 8.85
C GLN A 83 9.41 6.85 9.06
N LYS A 84 10.69 6.70 8.74
CA LYS A 84 11.68 7.79 8.77
C LYS A 84 11.52 8.79 7.63
N ARG A 85 10.70 8.47 6.62
CA ARG A 85 10.45 9.28 5.43
C ARG A 85 11.76 9.66 4.73
N THR A 86 12.68 8.71 4.60
CA THR A 86 13.94 8.90 3.87
C THR A 86 13.69 9.08 2.37
N SER A 87 14.73 9.23 1.55
CA SER A 87 14.57 9.22 0.10
C SER A 87 13.95 7.92 -0.41
N ILE A 88 14.35 6.77 0.14
CA ILE A 88 13.75 5.46 -0.17
C ILE A 88 12.31 5.41 0.32
N GLY A 89 12.07 5.78 1.58
CA GLY A 89 10.74 5.75 2.17
C GLY A 89 9.73 6.61 1.40
N ARG A 90 10.14 7.80 0.97
CA ARG A 90 9.32 8.68 0.13
C ARG A 90 9.04 8.08 -1.24
N ALA A 91 10.04 7.46 -1.88
CA ALA A 91 9.84 6.76 -3.14
C ALA A 91 8.85 5.59 -3.00
N LEU A 92 8.93 4.82 -1.91
CA LEU A 92 7.97 3.76 -1.61
C LEU A 92 6.56 4.30 -1.39
N ILE A 93 6.41 5.43 -0.67
CA ILE A 93 5.13 6.11 -0.49
C ILE A 93 4.53 6.53 -1.84
N ASP A 94 5.34 7.11 -2.73
CA ASP A 94 4.89 7.53 -4.06
C ASP A 94 4.44 6.34 -4.92
N VAL A 95 5.15 5.20 -4.84
CA VAL A 95 4.78 3.96 -5.55
C VAL A 95 3.45 3.43 -5.03
N GLU A 96 3.28 3.34 -3.72
CA GLU A 96 2.04 2.86 -3.10
C GLU A 96 0.86 3.80 -3.39
N GLN A 97 1.06 5.12 -3.41
CA GLN A 97 0.01 6.06 -3.80
C GLN A 97 -0.50 5.77 -5.23
N ARG A 98 0.41 5.48 -6.17
CA ARG A 98 0.05 5.12 -7.55
C ARG A 98 -0.66 3.77 -7.59
N MET A 99 -0.18 2.80 -6.82
CA MET A 99 -0.78 1.47 -6.72
C MET A 99 -2.20 1.55 -6.15
N ILE A 100 -2.41 2.26 -5.04
CA ILE A 100 -3.71 2.47 -4.41
C ILE A 100 -4.70 3.10 -5.39
N ARG A 101 -4.29 4.16 -6.11
CA ARG A 101 -5.14 4.78 -7.14
C ARG A 101 -5.54 3.81 -8.23
N MET A 102 -4.59 2.97 -8.68
CA MET A 102 -4.86 1.94 -9.68
C MET A 102 -5.82 0.87 -9.14
N LEU A 103 -5.63 0.40 -7.91
CA LEU A 103 -6.47 -0.62 -7.27
C LEU A 103 -7.91 -0.13 -7.09
N ILE A 104 -8.10 1.08 -6.57
CA ILE A 104 -9.45 1.68 -6.43
C ILE A 104 -10.12 1.78 -7.79
N LYS A 105 -9.41 2.29 -8.81
CA LYS A 105 -9.95 2.41 -10.17
C LYS A 105 -10.38 1.05 -10.73
N ARG A 106 -9.51 0.04 -10.66
CA ARG A 106 -9.80 -1.31 -11.17
C ARG A 106 -10.95 -1.98 -10.43
N ALA A 107 -11.01 -1.80 -9.11
CA ALA A 107 -12.09 -2.36 -8.29
C ALA A 107 -13.45 -1.76 -8.66
N LEU A 108 -13.53 -0.44 -8.85
CA LEU A 108 -14.75 0.24 -9.31
C LEU A 108 -15.16 -0.16 -10.73
N GLU A 109 -14.21 -0.50 -11.59
CA GLU A 109 -14.45 -1.01 -12.95
C GLU A 109 -14.78 -2.52 -12.98
N GLY A 110 -14.72 -3.22 -11.85
CA GLY A 110 -14.95 -4.68 -11.76
C GLY A 110 -13.82 -5.54 -12.31
N ASN A 111 -12.60 -4.99 -12.44
CA ASN A 111 -11.44 -5.60 -13.10
C ASN A 111 -10.26 -5.88 -12.14
N LEU A 112 -10.54 -6.26 -10.89
CA LEU A 112 -9.50 -6.53 -9.87
C LEU A 112 -9.01 -7.98 -9.88
#